data_AF-A0A0M7AQZ5-F1
#
_entry.id   AF-A0A0M7AQZ5-F1
#
_cell.length_a   1.000
_cell.length_b   1.000
_cell.length_c   1.000
_cell.angle_alpha   90.00
_cell.angle_beta   90.00
_cell.angle_gamma   90.00
#
_symmetry.space_group_name_H-M   'P 1'
#
loop_
_entity.id
_entity.type
_entity.pdbx_description
1 polymer ?
#
loop_
_entity_poly.entity_id
_entity_poly.type
_entity_poly.pdbx_seq_one_letter_code
_entity_poly.pdbx_strand_id
1 'polypeptide(L)'
;MATFKNFRQGPAQEVLARIGFDLSRCLGWQDFRSEFVEQNRSIRDKYPDNCLIDRAQSLGAVLSTGERAVLHAALAAADFAHVADDLWSWGKVDLLDQPHREAVAATILREDEV
;
A
#
# COMPACT_ATOMS: atom_id res chain seq x y z
N MET A 1 -18.82 4.53 -1.41
CA MET A 1 -18.21 3.41 -2.17
C MET A 1 -16.71 3.54 -2.00
N ALA A 2 -15.98 2.45 -1.73
CA ALA A 2 -14.54 2.53 -1.48
C ALA A 2 -13.78 2.51 -2.82
N THR A 3 -13.30 3.67 -3.26
CA THR A 3 -12.65 3.89 -4.57
C THR A 3 -11.16 4.16 -4.43
N PHE A 4 -10.43 4.25 -5.54
CA PHE A 4 -9.03 4.68 -5.57
C PHE A 4 -8.82 6.03 -4.85
N LYS A 5 -9.75 6.98 -4.98
CA LYS A 5 -9.66 8.24 -4.25
C LYS A 5 -9.73 8.06 -2.74
N ASN A 6 -10.61 7.19 -2.23
CA ASN A 6 -10.69 6.91 -0.80
C ASN A 6 -9.38 6.31 -0.28
N PHE A 7 -8.77 5.41 -1.06
CA PHE A 7 -7.44 4.87 -0.76
C PHE A 7 -6.39 6.00 -0.71
N ARG A 8 -6.31 6.83 -1.76
CA ARG A 8 -5.34 7.93 -1.88
C ARG A 8 -5.52 9.05 -0.85
N GLN A 9 -6.75 9.40 -0.50
CA GLN A 9 -7.02 10.46 0.47
C GLN A 9 -7.05 9.94 1.92
N GLY A 10 -7.04 8.62 2.10
CA GLY A 10 -7.02 7.96 3.39
C GLY A 10 -5.60 7.71 3.92
N PRO A 11 -5.45 6.80 4.89
CA PRO A 11 -4.15 6.50 5.52
C PRO A 11 -3.08 5.96 4.57
N ALA A 12 -3.45 5.48 3.37
CA ALA A 12 -2.49 4.87 2.45
C ALA A 12 -1.45 5.87 1.93
N GLN A 13 -1.82 7.14 1.70
CA GLN A 13 -0.86 8.15 1.26
C GLN A 13 0.27 8.34 2.27
N GLU A 14 -0.08 8.47 3.55
CA GLU A 14 0.91 8.65 4.62
C GLU A 14 1.80 7.41 4.78
N VAL A 15 1.18 6.22 4.79
CA VAL A 15 1.91 4.95 4.92
C VAL A 15 2.88 4.73 3.75
N LEU A 16 2.46 4.99 2.51
CA LEU A 16 3.30 4.81 1.32
C LEU A 16 4.36 5.91 1.18
N ALA A 17 4.06 7.14 1.60
CA ALA A 17 5.05 8.22 1.63
C ALA A 17 6.24 7.87 2.54
N ARG A 18 6.00 7.15 3.65
CA ARG A 18 7.06 6.72 4.58
C ARG A 18 8.03 5.69 3.99
N ILE A 19 7.65 4.96 2.95
CA ILE A 19 8.57 4.09 2.18
C ILE A 19 9.16 4.81 0.95
N GLY A 20 8.78 6.07 0.71
CA GLY A 20 9.25 6.89 -0.39
C GLY A 20 8.43 6.75 -1.68
N PHE A 21 7.20 6.23 -1.59
CA PHE A 21 6.26 6.16 -2.71
C PHE A 21 5.24 7.32 -2.61
N ASP A 22 5.09 8.08 -3.69
CA ASP A 22 4.18 9.22 -3.74
C ASP A 22 2.87 8.86 -4.46
N LEU A 23 1.89 8.39 -3.69
CA LEU A 23 0.58 7.97 -4.20
C LEU A 23 -0.24 9.14 -4.79
N SER A 24 0.14 10.40 -4.54
CA SER A 24 -0.59 11.57 -5.04
C SER A 24 -0.55 11.70 -6.57
N ARG A 25 0.50 11.13 -7.18
CA ARG A 25 0.76 11.14 -8.62
C ARG A 25 -0.10 10.15 -9.40
N CYS A 26 -0.65 9.16 -8.70
CA CYS A 26 -1.45 8.12 -9.32
C CYS A 26 -2.89 8.60 -9.52
N LEU A 27 -3.46 8.32 -10.70
CA LEU A 27 -4.83 8.68 -11.07
C LEU A 27 -5.83 7.53 -10.89
N GLY A 28 -5.36 6.29 -10.74
CA GLY A 28 -6.18 5.10 -10.58
C GLY A 28 -5.36 3.87 -10.19
N TRP A 29 -6.03 2.72 -10.02
CA TRP A 29 -5.39 1.48 -9.57
C TRP A 29 -4.34 0.95 -10.54
N GLN A 30 -4.61 1.01 -11.85
CA GLN A 30 -3.64 0.55 -12.85
C GLN A 30 -2.38 1.43 -12.88
N ASP A 31 -2.56 2.74 -12.72
CA ASP A 31 -1.47 3.70 -12.65
C ASP A 31 -0.65 3.49 -11.37
N PHE A 32 -1.32 3.34 -10.22
CA PHE A 32 -0.68 2.97 -8.96
C PHE A 32 0.20 1.72 -9.07
N ARG A 33 -0.35 0.62 -9.60
CA ARG A 33 0.40 -0.63 -9.78
C ARG A 33 1.62 -0.43 -10.67
N SER A 34 1.43 0.24 -11.82
CA SER A 34 2.49 0.42 -12.80
C SER A 34 3.62 1.31 -12.26
N GLU A 35 3.27 2.43 -11.63
CA GLU A 35 4.23 3.35 -11.02
C GLU A 35 4.98 2.70 -9.84
N PHE A 36 4.28 1.93 -9.00
CA PHE A 36 4.93 1.24 -7.87
C PHE A 36 5.97 0.23 -8.34
N VAL A 37 5.63 -0.58 -9.35
CA VAL A 37 6.55 -1.57 -9.93
C VAL A 37 7.76 -0.87 -10.57
N GLU A 38 7.53 0.16 -11.37
CA GLU A 38 8.61 0.88 -12.06
C GLU A 38 9.52 1.62 -11.08
N GLN A 39 8.94 2.32 -10.09
CA GLN A 39 9.72 3.01 -9.07
C GLN A 39 10.51 2.01 -8.21
N ASN A 40 9.91 0.88 -7.82
CA ASN A 40 10.61 -0.15 -7.07
C ASN A 40 11.81 -0.71 -7.86
N ARG A 41 11.62 -1.00 -9.15
CA ARG A 41 12.68 -1.47 -10.05
C ARG A 41 13.79 -0.43 -10.19
N SER A 42 13.43 0.82 -10.50
CA SER A 42 14.39 1.92 -10.68
C SER A 42 15.23 2.20 -9.43
N ILE A 43 14.61 2.11 -8.23
CA ILE A 43 15.34 2.23 -6.96
C ILE A 43 16.23 1.01 -6.75
N ARG A 44 15.73 -0.22 -6.99
CA ARG A 44 16.51 -1.45 -6.83
C ARG A 44 17.76 -1.47 -7.71
N ASP A 45 17.66 -1.00 -8.94
CA ASP A 45 18.82 -0.93 -9.85
C ASP A 45 19.92 0.01 -9.33
N LYS A 46 19.55 1.04 -8.54
CA LYS A 46 20.49 2.00 -7.94
C LYS A 46 20.91 1.63 -6.51
N TYR A 47 20.02 1.00 -5.77
CA TYR A 47 20.12 0.66 -4.35
C TYR A 47 19.54 -0.74 -4.11
N PRO A 48 20.31 -1.81 -4.39
CA PRO A 48 19.81 -3.19 -4.41
C PRO A 48 19.11 -3.64 -3.11
N ASP A 49 19.58 -3.15 -1.96
CA ASP A 49 19.10 -3.55 -0.62
C ASP A 49 18.24 -2.48 0.06
N ASN A 50 17.74 -1.49 -0.69
CA ASN A 50 16.94 -0.39 -0.15
C ASN A 50 15.85 0.09 -1.13
N CYS A 51 15.25 -0.87 -1.85
CA CYS A 51 14.10 -0.59 -2.72
C CYS A 51 12.81 -0.41 -1.90
N LEU A 52 11.69 -0.11 -2.56
CA LEU A 52 10.42 0.16 -1.86
C LEU A 52 9.98 -1.04 -1.01
N ILE A 53 10.21 -2.25 -1.50
CA ILE A 53 9.88 -3.50 -0.80
C ILE A 53 10.69 -3.67 0.48
N ASP A 54 12.01 -3.46 0.43
CA ASP A 54 12.87 -3.60 1.62
C ASP A 54 12.50 -2.57 2.69
N ARG A 55 12.13 -1.37 2.26
CA ARG A 55 11.61 -0.31 3.13
C ARG A 55 10.26 -0.66 3.73
N ALA A 56 9.35 -1.25 2.95
CA ALA A 56 8.05 -1.70 3.43
C ALA A 56 8.18 -2.79 4.49
N GLN A 57 9.07 -3.76 4.28
CA GLN A 57 9.39 -4.81 5.26
C GLN A 57 9.94 -4.20 6.57
N SER A 58 10.90 -3.28 6.44
CA SER A 58 11.50 -2.58 7.59
C SER A 58 10.47 -1.73 8.35
N LEU A 59 9.59 -1.04 7.62
CA LEU A 59 8.56 -0.17 8.19
C LEU A 59 7.48 -0.98 8.91
N GLY A 60 7.08 -2.14 8.38
CA GLY A 60 6.01 -2.97 8.93
C GLY A 60 6.20 -3.35 10.40
N ALA A 61 7.44 -3.47 10.87
CA ALA A 61 7.75 -3.78 12.27
C ALA A 61 7.34 -2.66 13.25
N VAL A 62 7.28 -1.41 12.81
CA VAL A 62 7.01 -0.22 13.67
C VAL A 62 5.65 0.41 13.43
N LEU A 63 4.90 -0.06 12.43
CA LEU A 63 3.56 0.43 12.14
C LEU A 63 2.55 -0.04 13.19
N SER A 64 1.50 0.76 13.40
CA SER A 64 0.31 0.32 14.12
C SER A 64 -0.41 -0.80 13.37
N THR A 65 -1.33 -1.48 14.05
CA THR A 65 -2.22 -2.49 13.45
C THR A 65 -2.91 -1.98 12.18
N GLY A 66 -3.43 -0.74 12.22
CA GLY A 66 -4.14 -0.14 11.10
C GLY A 66 -3.24 0.11 9.91
N GLU A 67 -2.10 0.75 10.14
CA GLU A 67 -1.14 1.07 9.09
C GLU A 67 -0.54 -0.20 8.47
N ARG A 68 -0.30 -1.26 9.27
CA ARG A 68 0.15 -2.56 8.73
C ARG A 68 -0.86 -3.18 7.80
N ALA A 69 -2.15 -3.14 8.16
CA ALA A 69 -3.22 -3.65 7.31
C ALA A 69 -3.29 -2.87 5.99
N VAL A 70 -3.13 -1.55 6.04
CA VAL A 70 -3.10 -0.70 4.84
C VAL A 70 -1.86 -0.99 3.98
N LEU A 71 -0.67 -1.11 4.59
CA LEU A 71 0.55 -1.44 3.87
C LEU A 71 0.47 -2.81 3.20
N HIS A 72 -0.01 -3.82 3.92
CA HIS A 72 -0.28 -5.15 3.38
C HIS A 72 -1.22 -5.08 2.16
N ALA A 73 -2.36 -4.41 2.33
CA ALA A 73 -3.36 -4.27 1.28
C ALA A 73 -2.83 -3.53 0.04
N ALA A 74 -2.03 -2.47 0.24
CA ALA A 74 -1.38 -1.72 -0.82
C ALA A 74 -0.37 -2.58 -1.60
N LEU A 75 0.46 -3.36 -0.91
CA LEU A 75 1.44 -4.26 -1.54
C LEU A 75 0.74 -5.36 -2.33
N ALA A 76 -0.32 -5.95 -1.79
CA ALA A 76 -1.14 -6.92 -2.52
C ALA A 76 -1.81 -6.32 -3.76
N ALA A 77 -2.24 -5.05 -3.70
CA ALA A 77 -2.78 -4.31 -4.85
C ALA A 77 -1.72 -4.00 -5.92
N ALA A 78 -0.44 -3.87 -5.53
CA ALA A 78 0.69 -3.66 -6.42
C ALA A 78 1.36 -4.97 -6.92
N ASP A 79 0.72 -6.14 -6.74
CA ASP A 79 1.22 -7.49 -7.07
C ASP A 79 2.39 -8.03 -6.22
N PHE A 80 2.63 -7.44 -5.06
CA PHE A 80 3.61 -7.92 -4.10
C PHE A 80 2.95 -8.71 -2.96
N ALA A 81 1.95 -9.54 -3.28
CA ALA A 81 1.20 -10.33 -2.29
C ALA A 81 2.12 -11.21 -1.41
N HIS A 82 3.15 -11.80 -2.00
CA HIS A 82 4.15 -12.57 -1.27
C HIS A 82 4.89 -11.77 -0.19
N VAL A 83 5.12 -10.47 -0.42
CA VAL A 83 5.69 -9.55 0.59
C VAL A 83 4.62 -9.15 1.60
N ALA A 84 3.38 -8.93 1.12
CA ALA A 84 2.27 -8.54 1.96
C ALA A 84 2.01 -9.60 3.05
N ASP A 85 1.98 -10.88 2.69
CA ASP A 85 1.68 -12.00 3.60
C ASP A 85 2.66 -12.08 4.79
N ASP A 86 3.91 -11.62 4.62
CA ASP A 86 4.92 -11.57 5.69
C ASP A 86 4.65 -10.44 6.71
N LEU A 87 3.89 -9.41 6.33
CA LEU A 87 3.70 -8.19 7.12
C LEU A 87 2.48 -8.24 8.04
N TRP A 88 1.42 -8.94 7.63
CA TRP A 88 0.13 -8.89 8.32
C TRP A 88 -0.75 -10.09 7.98
N SER A 89 -1.74 -10.35 8.83
CA SER A 89 -2.78 -11.37 8.57
C SER A 89 -4.18 -10.79 8.70
N TRP A 90 -5.09 -11.22 7.83
CA TRP A 90 -6.46 -10.73 7.72
C TRP A 90 -7.34 -10.97 8.97
N GLY A 91 -6.92 -11.81 9.91
CA GLY A 91 -7.70 -12.13 11.12
C GLY A 91 -7.92 -10.98 12.11
N LYS A 92 -7.39 -9.79 11.83
CA LYS A 92 -7.48 -8.59 12.69
C LYS A 92 -8.22 -7.42 12.04
N VAL A 93 -8.87 -7.64 10.89
CA VAL A 93 -9.61 -6.59 10.16
C VAL A 93 -10.72 -5.95 11.00
N ASP A 94 -11.37 -6.72 11.87
CA ASP A 94 -12.45 -6.22 12.74
C ASP A 94 -11.98 -5.18 13.76
N LEU A 95 -10.68 -5.17 14.08
CA LEU A 95 -10.06 -4.22 15.01
C LEU A 95 -9.65 -2.90 14.35
N LEU A 96 -9.78 -2.80 13.03
CA LEU A 96 -9.45 -1.60 12.28
C LEU A 96 -10.51 -0.52 12.51
N ASP A 97 -10.08 0.73 12.67
CA ASP A 97 -11.00 1.86 12.63
C ASP A 97 -11.58 2.06 11.21
N GLN A 98 -12.54 2.97 11.08
CA GLN A 98 -13.23 3.20 9.81
C GLN A 98 -12.28 3.64 8.67
N PRO A 99 -11.40 4.64 8.84
CA PRO A 99 -10.46 5.04 7.78
C PRO A 99 -9.57 3.90 7.26
N HIS A 100 -9.02 3.07 8.15
CA HIS A 100 -8.18 1.95 7.74
C HIS A 100 -9.00 0.86 7.04
N ARG A 101 -10.22 0.56 7.51
CA ARG A 101 -11.11 -0.39 6.82
C ARG A 101 -11.49 0.07 5.43
N GLU A 102 -11.81 1.35 5.25
CA GLU A 102 -12.17 1.91 3.94
C GLU A 102 -10.99 1.87 2.96
N ALA A 103 -9.79 2.23 3.41
CA ALA A 103 -8.57 2.11 2.60
C ALA A 103 -8.30 0.67 2.19
N VAL A 104 -8.41 -0.28 3.13
CA VAL A 104 -8.23 -1.71 2.83
C VAL A 104 -9.31 -2.21 1.88
N ALA A 105 -10.58 -1.88 2.10
CA ALA A 105 -11.68 -2.26 1.21
C ALA A 105 -11.48 -1.75 -0.21
N ALA A 106 -10.99 -0.51 -0.38
CA ALA A 106 -10.72 0.07 -1.69
C ALA A 106 -9.71 -0.77 -2.51
N THR A 107 -8.67 -1.30 -1.87
CA THR A 107 -7.66 -2.16 -2.55
C THR A 107 -8.21 -3.51 -3.03
N ILE A 108 -9.30 -3.97 -2.42
CA ILE A 108 -9.98 -5.22 -2.76
C ILE A 108 -10.97 -4.98 -3.90
N LEU A 109 -11.78 -3.92 -3.80
CA LEU A 109 -12.77 -3.58 -4.82
C LEU A 109 -12.12 -3.10 -6.12
N ARG A 110 -10.99 -2.39 -6.02
CA ARG A 110 -10.22 -1.85 -7.15
C ARG A 110 -11.06 -1.01 -8.12
N GLU A 111 -12.05 -0.28 -7.59
CA GLU A 111 -12.85 0.65 -8.37
C GLU A 111 -12.10 1.99 -8.50
N ASP A 112 -11.94 2.44 -9.74
CA ASP A 112 -11.53 3.82 -10.05
C ASP A 112 -12.74 4.76 -9.90
N GLU A 113 -12.50 6.05 -9.63
CA GLU A 113 -13.58 7.04 -9.74
C GLU A 113 -14.04 7.16 -11.21
N VAL A 114 -15.35 7.27 -11.41
CA VAL A 114 -15.97 7.73 -12.67
C VAL A 114 -16.07 9.25 -12.64
#